data_AF-A0A147B8J7-F1
#
_entry.id   AF-A0A147B8J7-F1
#
_cell.length_a   1.000
_cell.length_b   1.000
_cell.length_c   1.000
_cell.angle_alpha   90.00
_cell.angle_beta   90.00
_cell.angle_gamma   90.00
#
_symmetry.space_group_name_H-M   'P 1'
#
loop_
_entity.id
_entity.type
_entity.pdbx_description
1 polymer ?
#
loop_
_entity_poly.entity_id
_entity_poly.type
_entity_poly.pdbx_seq_one_letter_code
_entity_poly.pdbx_strand_id
1 'polypeptide(L)'
;VLSGVRATVQFLRYTMKNSDNLPQPLLSAFAKCLNHASNEVKHLVAQSCQWVCREPARPTPQLMRALVPQLVNGTKEKNSMVRASSESALVTLLRLRGPSNNVLQECLGVLDAGAREALEDVHSRVLRRVALQPQPKEDDDLDDTMQWANNSTL
;
A
#
# COMPACT_ATOMS: atom_id res chain seq x y z
N VAL A 1 0.54 -14.64 11.81
CA VAL A 1 0.10 -13.32 11.31
C VAL A 1 0.76 -12.95 9.99
N LEU A 2 2.10 -12.93 9.90
CA LEU A 2 2.84 -12.52 8.69
C LEU A 2 2.48 -13.33 7.43
N SER A 3 2.42 -14.67 7.52
CA SER A 3 2.01 -15.52 6.39
C SER A 3 0.56 -15.25 5.95
N GLY A 4 -0.31 -14.87 6.88
CA GLY A 4 -1.70 -14.47 6.58
C GLY A 4 -1.76 -13.15 5.83
N VAL A 5 -0.92 -12.17 6.18
CA VAL A 5 -0.77 -10.91 5.43
C VAL A 5 -0.32 -11.19 3.99
N ARG A 6 0.71 -12.04 3.83
CA ARG A 6 1.23 -12.45 2.52
C ARG A 6 0.17 -13.17 1.66
N ALA A 7 -0.53 -14.15 2.22
CA ALA A 7 -1.61 -14.84 1.52
C ALA A 7 -2.74 -13.86 1.13
N THR A 8 -3.08 -12.93 2.03
CA THR A 8 -4.13 -11.93 1.77
C THR A 8 -3.76 -11.00 0.63
N VAL A 9 -2.53 -10.49 0.58
CA VAL A 9 -2.12 -9.57 -0.49
C VAL A 9 -2.11 -10.24 -1.85
N GLN A 10 -1.67 -11.51 -1.93
CA GLN A 10 -1.73 -12.32 -3.15
C GLN A 10 -3.17 -12.49 -3.63
N PHE A 11 -4.07 -12.84 -2.71
CA PHE A 11 -5.50 -12.96 -3.01
C PHE A 11 -6.11 -11.64 -3.48
N LEU A 12 -5.81 -10.52 -2.82
CA LEU A 12 -6.30 -9.20 -3.22
C LEU A 12 -5.79 -8.83 -4.63
N ARG A 13 -4.50 -9.05 -4.92
CA ARG A 13 -3.92 -8.77 -6.24
C ARG A 13 -4.52 -9.65 -7.33
N TYR A 14 -4.72 -10.95 -7.05
CA TYR A 14 -5.39 -11.85 -7.98
C TYR A 14 -6.83 -11.41 -8.22
N THR A 15 -7.57 -11.06 -7.16
CA THR A 15 -8.96 -10.62 -7.27
C THR A 15 -9.04 -9.35 -8.12
N MET A 16 -8.22 -8.33 -7.86
CA MET A 16 -8.19 -7.09 -8.65
C MET A 16 -7.90 -7.28 -10.14
N LYS A 17 -7.23 -8.37 -10.53
CA LYS A 17 -7.00 -8.70 -11.94
C LYS A 17 -8.21 -9.34 -12.62
N ASN A 18 -9.07 -10.01 -11.85
CA ASN A 18 -10.16 -10.84 -12.37
C ASN A 18 -11.56 -10.30 -12.00
N SER A 19 -11.65 -9.36 -11.07
CA SER A 19 -12.88 -8.83 -10.48
C SER A 19 -12.61 -7.48 -9.77
N ASP A 20 -13.52 -6.52 -9.93
CA ASP A 20 -13.46 -5.25 -9.19
C ASP A 20 -14.02 -5.34 -7.76
N ASN A 21 -14.61 -6.48 -7.39
CA ASN A 21 -15.24 -6.66 -6.08
C ASN A 21 -14.28 -7.35 -5.10
N LEU A 22 -13.71 -6.56 -4.20
CA LEU A 22 -12.87 -7.06 -3.11
C LEU A 22 -13.73 -7.51 -1.91
N PRO A 23 -13.47 -8.69 -1.32
CA PRO A 23 -14.14 -9.12 -0.10
C PRO A 23 -13.90 -8.14 1.05
N GLN A 24 -14.93 -7.34 1.37
CA GLN A 24 -14.83 -6.26 2.35
C GLN A 24 -14.36 -6.71 3.73
N PRO A 25 -14.79 -7.88 4.28
CA PRO A 25 -14.28 -8.35 5.57
C PRO A 25 -12.76 -8.58 5.57
N LEU A 26 -12.26 -9.18 4.48
CA LEU A 26 -10.82 -9.46 4.33
C LEU A 26 -10.02 -8.17 4.14
N LEU A 27 -10.51 -7.26 3.30
CA LEU A 27 -9.89 -5.96 3.08
C LEU A 27 -9.84 -5.13 4.38
N SER A 28 -10.94 -5.12 5.15
CA SER A 28 -10.99 -4.44 6.45
C SER A 28 -10.03 -5.04 7.47
N ALA A 29 -9.95 -6.38 7.56
CA ALA A 29 -9.01 -7.06 8.44
C ALA A 29 -7.55 -6.73 8.07
N PHE A 30 -7.22 -6.80 6.77
CA PHE A 30 -5.91 -6.43 6.25
C PHE A 30 -5.54 -4.97 6.55
N ALA A 31 -6.47 -4.03 6.32
CA ALA A 31 -6.27 -2.61 6.61
C ALA A 31 -5.99 -2.36 8.10
N LYS A 32 -6.70 -3.06 9.01
CA LYS A 32 -6.47 -2.96 10.46
C LYS A 32 -5.06 -3.39 10.87
N CYS A 33 -4.42 -4.29 10.12
CA CYS A 33 -3.05 -4.72 10.40
C CYS A 33 -2.01 -3.59 10.27
N LEU A 34 -2.31 -2.49 9.57
CA LEU A 34 -1.44 -1.29 9.54
C LEU A 34 -1.30 -0.60 10.90
N ASN A 35 -2.19 -0.88 11.85
CA ASN A 35 -2.13 -0.37 13.22
C ASN A 35 -1.90 -1.49 14.25
N HIS A 36 -1.39 -2.65 13.80
CA HIS A 36 -1.12 -3.78 14.68
C HIS A 36 -0.05 -3.44 15.73
N ALA A 37 -0.08 -4.03 16.92
CA ALA A 37 0.89 -3.72 17.99
C ALA A 37 2.36 -4.00 17.59
N SER A 38 2.59 -5.00 16.74
CA SER A 38 3.92 -5.31 16.18
C SER A 38 4.26 -4.42 14.98
N ASN A 39 5.37 -3.68 15.10
CA ASN A 39 5.94 -2.86 14.02
C ASN A 39 6.31 -3.69 12.79
N GLU A 40 6.75 -4.94 12.97
CA GLU A 40 7.07 -5.85 11.86
C GLU A 40 5.82 -6.14 11.02
N VAL A 41 4.66 -6.36 11.67
CA VAL A 41 3.38 -6.55 10.98
C VAL A 41 3.00 -5.28 10.24
N LYS A 42 3.08 -4.10 10.88
CA LYS A 42 2.76 -2.82 10.22
C LYS A 42 3.64 -2.61 8.98
N HIS A 43 4.94 -2.85 9.12
CA HIS A 43 5.92 -2.71 8.05
C HIS A 43 5.61 -3.64 6.87
N LEU A 44 5.41 -4.94 7.14
CA LEU A 44 5.07 -5.91 6.10
C LEU A 44 3.77 -5.55 5.38
N VAL A 45 2.75 -5.09 6.12
CA VAL A 45 1.46 -4.70 5.51
C VAL A 45 1.64 -3.46 4.65
N ALA A 46 2.42 -2.46 5.07
CA ALA A 46 2.72 -1.28 4.26
C ALA A 46 3.44 -1.66 2.96
N GLN A 47 4.45 -2.53 3.01
CA GLN A 47 5.10 -3.04 1.80
C GLN A 47 4.13 -3.86 0.93
N SER A 48 3.24 -4.64 1.53
CA SER A 48 2.19 -5.36 0.82
C SER A 48 1.23 -4.42 0.08
N CYS A 49 0.86 -3.28 0.69
CA CYS A 49 0.08 -2.22 0.04
C CYS A 49 0.79 -1.65 -1.18
N GLN A 50 2.11 -1.48 -1.10
CA GLN A 50 2.93 -1.05 -2.23
C GLN A 50 2.88 -2.08 -3.37
N TRP A 51 3.05 -3.35 -3.05
CA TRP A 51 3.06 -4.44 -4.03
C TRP A 51 1.71 -4.64 -4.74
N VAL A 52 0.59 -4.59 -4.00
CA VAL A 52 -0.75 -4.77 -4.60
C VAL A 52 -1.16 -3.61 -5.51
N CYS A 53 -0.66 -2.40 -5.25
CA CYS A 53 -0.97 -1.20 -6.05
C CYS A 53 0.04 -0.96 -7.19
N ARG A 54 1.08 -1.80 -7.31
CA ARG A 54 2.08 -1.68 -8.37
C ARG A 54 1.46 -2.03 -9.72
N GLU A 55 1.92 -1.36 -10.77
CA GLU A 55 1.50 -1.60 -12.15
C GLU A 55 1.62 -3.10 -12.54
N PRO A 56 0.72 -3.59 -13.42
CA PRO A 56 -0.35 -2.87 -14.11
C PRO A 56 -1.62 -2.65 -13.26
N ALA A 57 -1.64 -3.11 -12.01
CA ALA A 57 -2.82 -3.01 -11.16
C ALA A 57 -3.17 -1.53 -10.87
N ARG A 58 -4.44 -1.19 -10.95
CA ARG A 58 -4.97 0.11 -10.55
C ARG A 58 -5.69 -0.02 -9.21
N PRO A 59 -5.40 0.82 -8.20
CA PRO A 59 -6.13 0.79 -6.95
C PRO A 59 -7.63 1.05 -7.18
N THR A 60 -8.49 0.22 -6.59
CA THR A 60 -9.94 0.40 -6.66
C THR A 60 -10.42 1.40 -5.60
N PRO A 61 -11.58 2.04 -5.78
CA PRO A 61 -12.17 2.91 -4.75
C PRO A 61 -12.36 2.25 -3.39
N GLN A 62 -12.64 0.93 -3.37
CA GLN A 62 -12.77 0.16 -2.14
C GLN A 62 -11.42 0.07 -1.41
N LEU A 63 -10.35 -0.22 -2.16
CA LEU A 63 -8.99 -0.32 -1.63
C LEU A 63 -8.48 1.05 -1.12
N MET A 64 -8.74 2.13 -1.85
CA MET A 64 -8.38 3.49 -1.43
C MET A 64 -9.03 3.84 -0.08
N ARG A 65 -10.36 3.64 0.04
CA ARG A 65 -11.10 3.92 1.28
C ARG A 65 -10.60 3.11 2.48
N ALA A 66 -10.20 1.86 2.26
CA ALA A 66 -9.73 1.00 3.33
C ALA A 66 -8.29 1.32 3.76
N LEU A 67 -7.37 1.53 2.81
CA LEU A 67 -5.93 1.58 3.09
C LEU A 67 -5.40 2.98 3.34
N VAL A 68 -5.88 3.99 2.61
CA VAL A 68 -5.27 5.33 2.63
C VAL A 68 -5.33 5.99 4.01
N PRO A 69 -6.47 5.99 4.73
CA PRO A 69 -6.52 6.55 6.08
C PRO A 69 -5.53 5.87 7.04
N GLN A 70 -5.35 4.55 6.89
CA GLN A 70 -4.47 3.76 7.76
C GLN A 70 -2.99 4.00 7.42
N LEU A 71 -2.66 4.15 6.14
CA LEU A 71 -1.30 4.51 5.71
C LEU A 71 -0.93 5.95 6.11
N VAL A 72 -1.88 6.89 6.06
CA VAL A 72 -1.71 8.26 6.58
C VAL A 72 -1.41 8.26 8.08
N ASN A 73 -2.01 7.35 8.86
CA ASN A 73 -1.62 7.15 10.25
C ASN A 73 -0.19 6.59 10.35
N GLY A 74 0.16 5.65 9.47
CA GLY A 74 1.50 5.08 9.36
C GLY A 74 2.60 6.11 9.12
N THR A 75 2.33 7.21 8.41
CA THR A 75 3.32 8.30 8.21
C THR A 75 3.64 9.07 9.50
N LYS A 76 2.86 8.89 10.57
CA LYS A 76 3.04 9.54 11.88
C LYS A 76 3.68 8.60 12.91
N GLU A 77 4.05 7.38 12.51
CA GLU A 77 4.67 6.41 13.41
C GLU A 77 6.04 6.84 13.93
N LYS A 78 6.35 6.44 15.18
CA LYS A 78 7.66 6.66 15.79
C LYS A 78 8.74 5.76 15.17
N ASN A 79 8.37 4.54 14.78
CA ASN A 79 9.28 3.61 14.12
C ASN A 79 9.57 4.12 12.69
N SER A 80 10.83 4.44 12.42
CA SER A 80 11.26 5.03 11.14
C SER A 80 10.99 4.12 9.94
N MET A 81 11.10 2.80 10.12
CA MET A 81 10.89 1.82 9.07
C MET A 81 9.40 1.69 8.69
N VAL A 82 8.51 1.65 9.69
CA VAL A 82 7.05 1.68 9.46
C VAL A 82 6.64 3.00 8.79
N ARG A 83 7.19 4.13 9.25
CA ARG A 83 6.93 5.44 8.66
C ARG A 83 7.34 5.51 7.19
N ALA A 84 8.60 5.17 6.89
CA ALA A 84 9.12 5.22 5.52
C ALA A 84 8.39 4.26 4.57
N SER A 85 8.07 3.04 5.03
CA SER A 85 7.29 2.09 4.23
C SER A 85 5.85 2.57 3.97
N SER A 86 5.22 3.24 4.94
CA SER A 86 3.88 3.82 4.75
C SER A 86 3.90 4.98 3.75
N GLU A 87 4.91 5.85 3.83
CA GLU A 87 5.12 6.94 2.86
C GLU A 87 5.34 6.39 1.44
N SER A 88 6.19 5.38 1.28
CA SER A 88 6.44 4.72 -0.02
C SER A 88 5.19 4.04 -0.59
N ALA A 89 4.42 3.38 0.29
CA ALA A 89 3.16 2.75 -0.08
C ALA A 89 2.14 3.78 -0.58
N LEU A 90 2.01 4.94 0.08
CA LEU A 90 1.15 6.03 -0.38
C LEU A 90 1.60 6.59 -1.72
N VAL A 91 2.91 6.82 -1.90
CA VAL A 91 3.46 7.29 -3.19
C VAL A 91 3.13 6.33 -4.33
N THR A 92 3.23 5.02 -4.08
CA THR A 92 2.94 3.99 -5.09
C THR A 92 1.44 3.87 -5.34
N LEU A 93 0.62 3.80 -4.29
CA LEU A 93 -0.83 3.71 -4.38
C LEU A 93 -1.40 4.92 -5.13
N LEU A 94 -0.93 6.13 -4.83
CA LEU A 94 -1.41 7.37 -5.44
C LEU A 94 -0.72 7.67 -6.78
N ARG A 95 0.16 6.78 -7.25
CA ARG A 95 0.95 6.92 -8.48
C ARG A 95 1.61 8.31 -8.59
N LEU A 96 2.24 8.77 -7.52
CA LEU A 96 2.86 10.11 -7.50
C LEU A 96 4.20 10.18 -8.25
N ARG A 97 4.70 9.03 -8.72
CA ARG A 97 5.90 8.93 -9.57
C ARG A 97 5.47 8.72 -11.02
N GLY A 98 6.23 9.32 -11.94
CA GLY A 98 6.02 9.16 -13.37
C GLY A 98 5.04 10.18 -13.97
N PRO A 99 4.37 9.84 -15.09
CA PRO A 99 3.46 10.73 -15.79
C PRO A 99 2.29 11.21 -14.91
N SER A 100 1.79 12.41 -15.21
CA SER A 100 0.59 12.95 -14.58
C SER A 100 -0.59 11.98 -14.74
N ASN A 101 -1.29 11.74 -13.63
CA ASN A 101 -2.46 10.87 -13.58
C ASN A 101 -3.47 11.40 -12.54
N ASN A 102 -4.68 10.82 -12.55
CA ASN A 102 -5.80 11.30 -11.73
C ASN A 102 -5.99 10.50 -10.43
N VAL A 103 -5.10 9.55 -10.09
CA VAL A 103 -5.31 8.63 -8.96
C VAL A 103 -5.40 9.36 -7.63
N LEU A 104 -4.60 10.42 -7.42
CA LEU A 104 -4.72 11.27 -6.24
C LEU A 104 -6.10 11.95 -6.15
N GLN A 105 -6.58 12.54 -7.25
CA GLN A 105 -7.87 13.23 -7.27
C GLN A 105 -9.05 12.27 -7.05
N GLU A 106 -8.99 11.08 -7.65
CA GLU A 106 -9.96 10.01 -7.42
C GLU A 106 -9.95 9.55 -5.96
N CYS A 107 -8.75 9.39 -5.38
CA CYS A 107 -8.62 9.03 -3.98
C CYS A 107 -9.25 10.10 -3.07
N LEU A 108 -8.99 11.38 -3.30
CA LEU A 108 -9.62 12.46 -2.55
C LEU A 108 -11.15 12.43 -2.69
N GLY A 109 -11.66 12.14 -3.89
CA GLY A 109 -13.10 12.05 -4.16
C GLY A 109 -13.83 10.94 -3.41
N VAL A 110 -13.16 9.83 -3.06
CA VAL A 110 -13.78 8.68 -2.38
C VAL A 110 -13.61 8.68 -0.86
N LEU A 111 -12.74 9.53 -0.32
CA LEU A 111 -12.49 9.66 1.11
C LEU A 111 -13.50 10.61 1.78
N ASP A 112 -13.77 10.37 3.06
CA ASP A 112 -14.47 11.32 3.92
C ASP A 112 -13.63 12.59 4.15
N ALA A 113 -14.28 13.66 4.63
CA ALA A 113 -13.64 14.96 4.81
C ALA A 113 -12.37 14.89 5.70
N GLY A 114 -12.42 14.16 6.82
CA GLY A 114 -11.29 14.08 7.74
C GLY A 114 -10.09 13.33 7.15
N ALA A 115 -10.35 12.19 6.50
CA ALA A 115 -9.30 11.43 5.82
C ALA A 115 -8.71 12.20 4.62
N ARG A 116 -9.55 12.96 3.90
CA ARG A 116 -9.14 13.80 2.76
C ARG A 116 -8.16 14.89 3.21
N GLU A 117 -8.55 15.69 4.21
CA GLU A 117 -7.70 16.78 4.75
C GLU A 117 -6.36 16.23 5.26
N ALA A 118 -6.40 15.11 5.97
CA ALA A 118 -5.19 14.46 6.47
C ALA A 118 -4.26 13.99 5.34
N LEU A 119 -4.83 13.44 4.26
CA LEU A 119 -4.06 13.04 3.09
C LEU A 119 -3.44 14.25 2.38
N GLU A 120 -4.18 15.34 2.21
CA GLU A 120 -3.68 16.56 1.56
C GLU A 120 -2.51 17.18 2.33
N ASP A 121 -2.60 17.23 3.67
CA ASP A 121 -1.51 17.71 4.51
C ASP A 121 -0.25 16.84 4.34
N VAL A 122 -0.39 15.52 4.43
CA VAL A 122 0.72 14.56 4.25
C VAL A 122 1.29 14.62 2.83
N HIS A 123 0.44 14.74 1.81
CA HIS A 123 0.87 14.89 0.42
C HIS A 123 1.73 16.15 0.26
N SER A 124 1.25 17.28 0.80
CA SER A 124 1.92 18.56 0.66
C SER A 124 3.28 18.62 1.36
N ARG A 125 3.40 18.01 2.54
CA ARG A 125 4.60 18.09 3.40
C ARG A 125 5.61 16.97 3.14
N VAL A 126 5.13 15.77 2.82
CA VAL A 126 5.93 14.54 2.82
C VAL A 126 5.97 13.90 1.45
N LEU A 127 4.82 13.47 0.91
CA LEU A 127 4.80 12.57 -0.25
C LEU A 127 5.40 13.19 -1.51
N ARG A 128 5.24 14.51 -1.73
CA ARG A 128 5.91 15.22 -2.85
C ARG A 128 7.44 15.06 -2.80
N ARG A 129 8.04 15.09 -1.62
CA ARG A 129 9.48 14.90 -1.45
C ARG A 129 9.87 13.44 -1.65
N VAL A 130 9.10 12.51 -1.09
CA VAL A 130 9.36 11.06 -1.22
C VAL A 130 9.18 10.57 -2.66
N ALA A 131 8.27 11.16 -3.42
CA ALA A 131 8.08 10.84 -4.84
C ALA A 131 9.31 11.20 -5.69
N LEU A 132 10.07 12.24 -5.31
CA LEU A 132 11.29 12.65 -5.99
C LEU A 132 12.52 11.81 -5.60
N GLN A 133 12.45 11.06 -4.50
CA GLN A 133 13.55 10.21 -4.09
C GLN A 133 13.70 9.01 -5.05
N PRO A 134 14.94 8.56 -5.32
CA PRO A 134 15.16 7.30 -6.01
C PRO A 134 14.38 6.21 -5.30
N GLN A 135 13.64 5.40 -6.05
CA GLN A 135 13.00 4.23 -5.47
C GLN A 135 14.12 3.37 -4.88
N PRO A 136 14.09 3.05 -3.57
CA PRO A 136 15.00 2.06 -3.03
C PRO A 136 14.94 0.82 -3.91
N LYS A 137 16.08 0.18 -4.18
CA LYS A 137 16.04 -1.18 -4.72
C LYS A 137 15.27 -1.99 -3.70
N GLU A 138 14.02 -2.26 -4.03
CA GLU A 138 13.20 -3.19 -3.27
C GLU A 138 13.86 -4.53 -3.53
N ASP A 139 14.40 -5.14 -2.49
CA ASP A 139 14.71 -6.56 -2.53
C ASP A 139 13.42 -7.23 -3.01
N ASP A 140 13.47 -8.00 -4.10
CA ASP A 140 12.34 -8.77 -4.63
C ASP A 140 11.81 -9.80 -3.59
N ASP A 141 12.41 -9.81 -2.39
CA ASP A 141 12.26 -10.68 -1.24
C ASP A 141 11.08 -10.31 -0.30
N LEU A 142 9.97 -9.80 -0.84
CA LEU A 142 8.70 -9.87 -0.08
C LEU A 142 8.28 -11.32 0.22
N ASP A 143 8.94 -12.27 -0.45
CA ASP A 143 8.58 -13.67 -0.54
C ASP A 143 9.81 -14.61 -0.39
N ASP A 144 10.34 -14.76 0.83
CA ASP A 144 11.25 -15.87 1.18
C ASP A 144 10.62 -17.26 0.97
N THR A 145 9.32 -17.35 0.64
CA THR A 145 8.62 -18.59 0.29
C THR A 145 8.64 -18.90 -1.22
N MET A 146 9.20 -18.05 -2.09
CA MET A 146 9.11 -18.19 -3.56
C MET A 146 10.45 -18.19 -4.33
N GLN A 147 11.57 -18.52 -3.69
CA GLN A 147 12.78 -18.91 -4.45
C GLN A 147 12.54 -20.14 -5.36
N TRP A 148 11.53 -20.98 -5.06
CA TRP A 148 11.29 -22.21 -5.82
C TRP A 148 10.58 -22.02 -7.16
N ALA A 149 9.82 -20.93 -7.34
CA ALA A 149 9.02 -20.71 -8.55
C ALA A 149 9.80 -20.00 -9.69
N ASN A 150 10.82 -19.21 -9.35
CA ASN A 150 11.66 -18.52 -10.34
C ASN A 150 12.85 -19.36 -10.86
N ASN A 151 13.12 -20.52 -10.26
CA ASN A 151 14.18 -21.44 -10.70
C ASN A 151 13.67 -22.64 -11.54
N SER A 152 12.41 -22.63 -12.00
CA SER A 152 11.85 -23.73 -12.80
C SER A 152 11.74 -23.44 -14.31
N THR A 153 12.40 -22.40 -14.79
CA THR A 153 12.63 -22.19 -16.23
C THR A 153 14.09 -21.86 -16.48
N LEU A 154 14.94 -22.89 -16.41
CA LEU A 154 16.01 -23.21 -17.34
C LEU A 154 16.25 -24.73 -17.29
#